data_AF-A0A101FXB2-F1
#
_entry.id   AF-A0A101FXB2-F1
#
_cell.length_a   1.000
_cell.length_b   1.000
_cell.length_c   1.000
_cell.angle_alpha   90.00
_cell.angle_beta   90.00
_cell.angle_gamma   90.00
#
_symmetry.space_group_name_H-M   'P 1'
#
loop_
_entity.id
_entity.type
_entity.pdbx_description
1 polymer ?
#
loop_
_entity_poly.entity_id
_entity_poly.type
_entity_poly.pdbx_seq_one_letter_code
_entity_poly.pdbx_strand_id
1 'polypeptide(L)'
;DAEEFIKTWKDHPLIVPSIAPHAPYTCTDEIYRASTELAVKYDVPLHTHISETAGEVEDIREEFGMPVVPYVRKRGIFNAKVIAAHCVHIDEGEMRELKKHKAGVAHNPSSNLKLASGFANVTRMLELGVNVGIGTDGPASNNDLDMVEEMRLASMIAKASSGDPTALPARQTLAMATSMGAKAVHMDHITGSLVPGKRADMILIDINKLHNSPKFERDQEGLYAQVIYASKSTDISDMMVNGKWLMRDHVLLTLDEAQLMNDAQEYAKEIDAFLIEREQSVLSKLVAIGGAMQEESFEVQAKVRIPDPDKIIKALDQDGVDIIYTRHYHEYDTYFSFDKKKQGLLRYREDEFIGRKGEITNVRGRLTLVGVTREASFERDVMLSRSRYYAPAIHSLRFYREYFEPVSEIDIEKDRKRFKIQYKGVDFYINIDTLINPDLGHFLEVKSRTWSREDAELKSSLIAELIEFLGASSDMAETHDYIEIVKKYLKNK
;
A
#
# COMPACT_ATOMS: atom_id res chain seq x y z
N ASP A 1 -17.98 2.88 -22.40
CA ASP A 1 -17.54 1.57 -21.88
C ASP A 1 -18.58 0.92 -20.97
N ALA A 2 -18.79 1.39 -19.74
CA ALA A 2 -19.72 0.71 -18.80
C ALA A 2 -21.18 0.62 -19.28
N GLU A 3 -21.72 1.70 -19.86
CA GLU A 3 -23.08 1.68 -20.42
C GLU A 3 -23.21 0.73 -21.62
N GLU A 4 -22.15 0.59 -22.43
CA GLU A 4 -22.13 -0.32 -23.56
C GLU A 4 -22.08 -1.78 -23.10
N PHE A 5 -21.26 -2.09 -22.10
CA PHE A 5 -21.25 -3.40 -21.47
C PHE A 5 -22.65 -3.80 -20.95
N ILE A 6 -23.34 -2.89 -20.27
CA ILE A 6 -24.71 -3.14 -19.82
C ILE A 6 -25.62 -3.44 -21.01
N LYS A 7 -25.61 -2.60 -22.06
CA LYS A 7 -26.47 -2.80 -23.23
C LYS A 7 -26.22 -4.14 -23.92
N THR A 8 -24.97 -4.56 -24.00
CA THR A 8 -24.57 -5.83 -24.64
C THR A 8 -25.09 -7.05 -23.87
N TRP A 9 -25.03 -7.01 -22.55
CA TRP A 9 -25.37 -8.17 -21.71
C TRP A 9 -26.73 -8.11 -21.04
N LYS A 10 -27.48 -7.02 -21.25
CA LYS A 10 -28.84 -6.90 -20.73
C LYS A 10 -29.70 -8.05 -21.25
N ASP A 11 -30.47 -8.65 -20.36
CA ASP A 11 -31.35 -9.80 -20.62
C ASP A 11 -30.63 -11.08 -21.08
N HIS A 12 -29.29 -11.15 -20.97
CA HIS A 12 -28.54 -12.36 -21.29
C HIS A 12 -28.92 -13.50 -20.33
N PRO A 13 -29.14 -14.74 -20.82
CA PRO A 13 -29.65 -15.85 -20.00
C PRO A 13 -28.69 -16.33 -18.91
N LEU A 14 -27.43 -15.87 -18.91
CA LEU A 14 -26.41 -16.27 -17.92
C LEU A 14 -25.65 -15.09 -17.29
N ILE A 15 -25.78 -13.88 -17.84
CA ILE A 15 -24.95 -12.74 -17.43
C ILE A 15 -25.87 -11.62 -16.94
N VAL A 16 -25.60 -11.13 -15.73
CA VAL A 16 -26.25 -9.94 -15.18
C VAL A 16 -25.16 -8.88 -15.05
N PRO A 17 -25.16 -7.83 -15.89
CA PRO A 17 -24.16 -6.78 -15.77
C PRO A 17 -24.36 -5.99 -14.47
N SER A 18 -23.27 -5.46 -13.92
CA SER A 18 -23.26 -4.63 -12.70
C SER A 18 -22.29 -3.47 -12.90
N ILE A 19 -22.54 -2.35 -12.23
CA ILE A 19 -21.63 -1.21 -12.16
C ILE A 19 -20.79 -1.31 -10.90
N ALA A 20 -19.46 -1.17 -11.00
CA ALA A 20 -18.56 -1.44 -9.88
C ALA A 20 -17.61 -0.28 -9.55
N PRO A 21 -18.09 0.85 -8.99
CA PRO A 21 -17.19 1.84 -8.42
C PRO A 21 -16.42 1.18 -7.26
N HIS A 22 -15.10 1.37 -7.23
CA HIS A 22 -14.21 0.59 -6.37
C HIS A 22 -14.53 0.73 -4.87
N ALA A 23 -14.27 1.91 -4.29
CA ALA A 23 -14.40 2.15 -2.85
C ALA A 23 -14.48 3.66 -2.51
N PRO A 24 -14.96 4.04 -1.30
CA PRO A 24 -15.16 5.43 -0.89
C PRO A 24 -13.93 6.33 -1.03
N TYR A 25 -12.74 5.79 -0.74
CA TYR A 25 -11.46 6.50 -0.78
C TYR A 25 -10.82 6.59 -2.17
N THR A 26 -11.44 5.99 -3.20
CA THR A 26 -10.92 6.00 -4.59
C THR A 26 -11.89 6.62 -5.59
N CYS A 27 -13.15 6.79 -5.20
CA CYS A 27 -14.22 7.26 -6.08
C CYS A 27 -14.65 8.66 -5.67
N THR A 28 -14.56 9.61 -6.61
CA THR A 28 -15.09 10.95 -6.41
C THR A 28 -16.62 10.96 -6.38
N ASP A 29 -17.20 12.03 -5.85
CA ASP A 29 -18.65 12.25 -5.86
C ASP A 29 -19.26 12.12 -7.26
N GLU A 30 -18.54 12.57 -8.28
CA GLU A 30 -18.97 12.46 -9.68
C GLU A 30 -19.01 11.01 -10.16
N ILE A 31 -17.99 10.20 -9.84
CA ILE A 31 -17.97 8.77 -10.18
C ILE A 31 -19.14 8.06 -9.51
N TYR A 32 -19.40 8.34 -8.22
CA TYR A 32 -20.51 7.70 -7.51
C TYR A 32 -21.88 8.11 -8.04
N ARG A 33 -22.07 9.40 -8.34
CA ARG A 33 -23.31 9.88 -8.96
C ARG A 33 -23.53 9.23 -10.32
N ALA A 34 -22.55 9.29 -11.23
CA ALA A 34 -22.66 8.72 -12.57
C ALA A 34 -22.90 7.19 -12.54
N SER A 35 -22.20 6.48 -11.65
CA SER A 35 -22.37 5.04 -11.45
C SER A 35 -23.78 4.69 -10.98
N THR A 36 -24.29 5.45 -10.01
CA THR A 36 -25.65 5.27 -9.46
C THR A 36 -26.70 5.57 -10.52
N GLU A 37 -26.58 6.69 -11.23
CA GLU A 37 -27.51 7.07 -12.30
C GLU A 37 -27.58 6.01 -13.39
N LEU A 38 -26.43 5.44 -13.75
CA LEU A 38 -26.35 4.38 -14.75
C LEU A 38 -26.99 3.07 -14.24
N ALA A 39 -26.70 2.68 -12.99
CA ALA A 39 -27.30 1.50 -12.38
C ALA A 39 -28.83 1.60 -12.30
N VAL A 40 -29.34 2.77 -11.89
CA VAL A 40 -30.78 3.06 -11.82
C VAL A 40 -31.41 3.08 -13.23
N LYS A 41 -30.77 3.74 -14.21
CA LYS A 41 -31.26 3.85 -15.59
C LYS A 41 -31.51 2.47 -16.22
N TYR A 42 -30.64 1.50 -15.94
CA TYR A 42 -30.72 0.17 -16.55
C TYR A 42 -31.31 -0.91 -15.64
N ASP A 43 -31.61 -0.58 -14.37
CA ASP A 43 -32.06 -1.48 -13.30
C ASP A 43 -31.08 -2.63 -13.00
N VAL A 44 -29.79 -2.32 -13.02
CA VAL A 44 -28.69 -3.28 -12.76
C VAL A 44 -28.11 -3.11 -11.36
N PRO A 45 -27.49 -4.15 -10.78
CA PRO A 45 -26.79 -4.01 -9.51
C PRO A 45 -25.64 -3.01 -9.55
N LEU A 46 -25.28 -2.51 -8.37
CA LEU A 46 -24.08 -1.71 -8.14
C LEU A 46 -23.24 -2.39 -7.05
N HIS A 47 -21.98 -2.69 -7.34
CA HIS A 47 -21.06 -3.37 -6.44
C HIS A 47 -19.95 -2.41 -5.98
N THR A 48 -19.69 -2.30 -4.67
CA THR A 48 -18.62 -1.45 -4.13
C THR A 48 -18.08 -2.04 -2.82
N HIS A 49 -16.81 -1.82 -2.55
CA HIS A 49 -16.20 -2.09 -1.24
C HIS A 49 -16.68 -1.02 -0.25
N ILE A 50 -17.01 -1.42 0.98
CA ILE A 50 -17.48 -0.51 2.03
C ILE A 50 -16.91 -0.95 3.38
N SER A 51 -16.23 -0.03 4.07
CA SER A 51 -15.75 -0.22 5.45
C SER A 51 -14.94 -1.51 5.61
N GLU A 52 -14.00 -1.74 4.70
CA GLU A 52 -13.14 -2.93 4.73
C GLU A 52 -12.11 -2.82 5.85
N THR A 53 -11.47 -1.66 6.01
CA THR A 53 -10.38 -1.45 6.97
C THR A 53 -10.72 -0.37 8.00
N ALA A 54 -10.07 -0.43 9.16
CA ALA A 54 -10.21 0.61 10.18
C ALA A 54 -9.68 1.96 9.66
N GLY A 55 -8.58 1.93 8.89
CA GLY A 55 -8.00 3.12 8.26
C GLY A 55 -8.98 3.83 7.32
N GLU A 56 -9.68 3.08 6.46
CA GLU A 56 -10.75 3.65 5.60
C GLU A 56 -11.80 4.40 6.43
N VAL A 57 -12.26 3.80 7.53
CA VAL A 57 -13.30 4.39 8.38
C VAL A 57 -12.79 5.64 9.10
N GLU A 58 -11.53 5.61 9.56
CA GLU A 58 -10.87 6.74 10.21
C GLU A 58 -10.68 7.90 9.22
N ASP A 59 -10.12 7.64 8.04
CA ASP A 59 -9.88 8.64 7.00
C ASP A 59 -11.19 9.36 6.59
N ILE A 60 -12.26 8.58 6.33
CA ILE A 60 -13.56 9.14 5.96
C ILE A 60 -14.17 9.96 7.12
N ARG A 61 -13.97 9.53 8.37
CA ARG A 61 -14.44 10.28 9.54
C ARG A 61 -13.66 11.59 9.73
N GLU A 62 -12.35 11.58 9.53
CA GLU A 62 -11.51 12.76 9.66
C GLU A 62 -11.81 13.79 8.56
N GLU A 63 -11.94 13.34 7.31
CA GLU A 63 -12.16 14.22 6.16
C GLU A 63 -13.59 14.76 6.10
N PHE A 64 -14.60 13.91 6.37
CA PHE A 64 -16.01 14.26 6.13
C PHE A 64 -16.87 14.32 7.39
N GLY A 65 -16.33 13.97 8.57
CA GLY A 65 -17.05 14.05 9.84
C GLY A 65 -18.23 13.07 9.97
N MET A 66 -18.23 11.96 9.22
CA MET A 66 -19.32 10.98 9.27
C MET A 66 -18.84 9.55 8.97
N PRO A 67 -19.59 8.51 9.38
CA PRO A 67 -19.28 7.12 9.02
C PRO A 67 -19.48 6.84 7.52
N VAL A 68 -18.88 5.74 7.04
CA VAL A 68 -18.78 5.39 5.62
C VAL A 68 -20.15 5.08 4.99
N VAL A 69 -21.02 4.32 5.66
CA VAL A 69 -22.34 3.99 5.11
C VAL A 69 -23.21 5.26 4.94
N PRO A 70 -23.30 6.17 5.92
CA PRO A 70 -23.88 7.51 5.75
C PRO A 70 -23.23 8.33 4.63
N TYR A 71 -21.91 8.25 4.47
CA TYR A 71 -21.15 8.96 3.43
C TYR A 71 -21.57 8.52 2.02
N VAL A 72 -21.63 7.21 1.74
CA VAL A 72 -22.06 6.71 0.42
C VAL A 72 -23.57 6.90 0.21
N ARG A 73 -24.38 6.85 1.28
CA ARG A 73 -25.81 7.16 1.21
C ARG A 73 -26.07 8.59 0.75
N LYS A 74 -25.37 9.58 1.30
CA LYS A 74 -25.53 10.99 0.90
C LYS A 74 -25.23 11.22 -0.58
N ARG A 75 -24.41 10.35 -1.19
CA ARG A 75 -24.06 10.35 -2.62
C ARG A 75 -25.03 9.56 -3.49
N GLY A 76 -26.11 9.05 -2.90
CA GLY A 76 -27.18 8.38 -3.61
C GLY A 76 -26.92 6.91 -3.95
N ILE A 77 -25.82 6.30 -3.50
CA ILE A 77 -25.45 4.92 -3.87
C ILE A 77 -26.60 3.93 -3.60
N PHE A 78 -27.28 4.08 -2.46
CA PHE A 78 -28.41 3.23 -2.09
C PHE A 78 -29.72 3.50 -2.86
N ASN A 79 -29.71 4.38 -3.88
CA ASN A 79 -30.79 4.46 -4.86
C ASN A 79 -30.76 3.28 -5.84
N ALA A 80 -29.60 2.62 -5.99
CA ALA A 80 -29.42 1.42 -6.79
C ALA A 80 -29.53 0.13 -5.95
N LYS A 81 -29.55 -1.03 -6.61
CA LYS A 81 -29.48 -2.35 -5.98
C LYS A 81 -28.04 -2.64 -5.55
N VAL A 82 -27.68 -2.26 -4.33
CA VAL A 82 -26.28 -2.29 -3.85
C VAL A 82 -25.86 -3.68 -3.36
N ILE A 83 -24.64 -4.07 -3.72
CA ILE A 83 -23.85 -5.15 -3.15
C ILE A 83 -22.64 -4.49 -2.47
N ALA A 84 -22.56 -4.59 -1.15
CA ALA A 84 -21.52 -4.01 -0.32
C ALA A 84 -20.52 -5.10 0.08
N ALA A 85 -19.31 -5.06 -0.47
CA ALA A 85 -18.27 -6.01 -0.13
C ALA A 85 -17.63 -5.68 1.24
N HIS A 86 -17.20 -6.72 1.94
CA HIS A 86 -16.51 -6.70 3.23
C HIS A 86 -17.38 -6.28 4.41
N CYS A 87 -17.72 -4.99 4.55
CA CYS A 87 -18.49 -4.44 5.67
C CYS A 87 -17.92 -4.86 7.04
N VAL A 88 -16.60 -4.81 7.19
CA VAL A 88 -15.90 -5.27 8.40
C VAL A 88 -16.14 -4.29 9.54
N HIS A 89 -15.95 -2.99 9.26
CA HIS A 89 -15.99 -1.92 10.26
C HIS A 89 -17.25 -1.09 10.11
N ILE A 90 -18.41 -1.70 10.35
CA ILE A 90 -19.69 -1.00 10.42
C ILE A 90 -20.34 -1.15 11.79
N ASP A 91 -20.98 -0.07 12.25
CA ASP A 91 -21.77 -0.10 13.48
C ASP A 91 -23.21 -0.57 13.25
N GLU A 92 -23.98 -0.76 14.32
CA GLU A 92 -25.37 -1.22 14.23
C GLU A 92 -26.28 -0.23 13.47
N GLY A 93 -26.02 1.07 13.58
CA GLY A 93 -26.76 2.10 12.86
C GLY A 93 -26.52 1.97 11.35
N GLU A 94 -25.28 1.74 10.94
CA GLU A 94 -24.90 1.47 9.57
C GLU A 94 -25.52 0.17 9.04
N MET A 95 -25.50 -0.92 9.83
CA MET A 95 -26.19 -2.18 9.48
C MET A 95 -27.70 -1.98 9.26
N ARG A 96 -28.36 -1.18 10.10
CA ARG A 96 -29.78 -0.84 9.95
C ARG A 96 -30.03 -0.02 8.69
N GLU A 97 -29.11 0.85 8.30
CA GLU A 97 -29.21 1.63 7.07
C GLU A 97 -29.04 0.74 5.83
N LEU A 98 -28.13 -0.25 5.86
CA LEU A 98 -28.01 -1.28 4.81
C LEU A 98 -29.32 -2.06 4.67
N LYS A 99 -29.89 -2.55 5.78
CA LYS A 99 -31.19 -3.24 5.80
C LYS A 99 -32.30 -2.39 5.19
N LYS A 100 -32.41 -1.12 5.62
CA LYS A 100 -33.45 -0.19 5.17
C LYS A 100 -33.44 -0.02 3.65
N HIS A 101 -32.25 0.02 3.04
CA HIS A 101 -32.09 0.12 1.59
C HIS A 101 -32.02 -1.22 0.87
N LYS A 102 -32.17 -2.34 1.60
CA LYS A 102 -32.05 -3.71 1.08
C LYS A 102 -30.70 -3.97 0.40
N ALA A 103 -29.65 -3.27 0.82
CA ALA A 103 -28.30 -3.56 0.35
C ALA A 103 -27.89 -4.98 0.79
N GLY A 104 -27.30 -5.74 -0.13
CA GLY A 104 -26.70 -7.01 0.19
C GLY A 104 -25.25 -6.85 0.63
N VAL A 105 -24.76 -7.73 1.50
CA VAL A 105 -23.38 -7.76 1.95
C VAL A 105 -22.69 -9.01 1.39
N ALA A 106 -21.49 -8.86 0.83
CA ALA A 106 -20.61 -9.97 0.50
C ALA A 106 -19.53 -10.11 1.59
N HIS A 107 -19.65 -11.13 2.43
CA HIS A 107 -18.66 -11.43 3.47
C HIS A 107 -17.49 -12.21 2.87
N ASN A 108 -16.28 -11.67 2.97
CA ASN A 108 -15.05 -12.25 2.40
C ASN A 108 -14.07 -12.68 3.51
N PRO A 109 -14.31 -13.79 4.22
CA PRO A 109 -13.59 -14.10 5.45
C PRO A 109 -12.08 -14.33 5.26
N SER A 110 -11.66 -15.11 4.25
CA SER A 110 -10.21 -15.36 4.05
C SER A 110 -9.46 -14.08 3.71
N SER A 111 -10.01 -13.25 2.82
CA SER A 111 -9.41 -11.95 2.46
C SER A 111 -9.29 -11.01 3.66
N ASN A 112 -10.39 -10.86 4.42
CA ASN A 112 -10.38 -10.02 5.63
C ASN A 112 -9.35 -10.48 6.67
N LEU A 113 -9.12 -11.80 6.81
CA LEU A 113 -8.11 -12.32 7.71
C LEU A 113 -6.69 -12.14 7.15
N LYS A 114 -6.47 -12.46 5.88
CA LYS A 114 -5.16 -12.42 5.23
C LYS A 114 -4.61 -11.00 5.13
N LEU A 115 -5.48 -10.02 4.88
CA LEU A 115 -5.12 -8.60 4.85
C LEU A 115 -5.14 -7.93 6.23
N ALA A 116 -5.46 -8.70 7.29
CA ALA A 116 -5.66 -8.19 8.64
C ALA A 116 -6.69 -7.05 8.72
N SER A 117 -7.68 -7.04 7.81
CA SER A 117 -8.73 -6.04 7.77
C SER A 117 -9.65 -6.14 9.00
N GLY A 118 -9.96 -7.35 9.48
CA GLY A 118 -10.68 -7.57 10.75
C GLY A 118 -11.83 -8.58 10.65
N PHE A 119 -12.78 -8.51 11.58
CA PHE A 119 -13.91 -9.45 11.69
C PHE A 119 -15.25 -8.76 11.43
N ALA A 120 -15.85 -9.01 10.27
CA ALA A 120 -17.21 -8.54 10.00
C ALA A 120 -18.21 -9.21 10.94
N ASN A 121 -19.08 -8.42 11.60
CA ASN A 121 -20.08 -8.94 12.54
C ASN A 121 -21.31 -9.48 11.79
N VAL A 122 -21.12 -10.58 11.05
CA VAL A 122 -22.14 -11.19 10.22
C VAL A 122 -23.34 -11.69 11.02
N THR A 123 -23.12 -12.21 12.23
CA THR A 123 -24.20 -12.65 13.12
C THR A 123 -25.15 -11.50 13.42
N ARG A 124 -24.63 -10.32 13.79
CA ARG A 124 -25.47 -9.16 14.07
C ARG A 124 -26.18 -8.64 12.82
N MET A 125 -25.52 -8.63 11.68
CA MET A 125 -26.14 -8.25 10.40
C MET A 125 -27.35 -9.16 10.07
N LEU A 126 -27.19 -10.47 10.24
CA LEU A 126 -28.26 -11.45 10.00
C LEU A 126 -29.43 -11.29 10.99
N GLU A 127 -29.15 -11.08 12.28
CA GLU A 127 -30.19 -10.80 13.30
C GLU A 127 -31.01 -9.55 12.97
N LEU A 128 -30.34 -8.52 12.44
CA LEU A 128 -31.01 -7.30 11.99
C LEU A 128 -31.78 -7.52 10.68
N GLY A 129 -31.55 -8.62 9.97
CA GLY A 129 -32.22 -8.95 8.71
C GLY A 129 -31.55 -8.34 7.47
N VAL A 130 -30.26 -8.02 7.55
CA VAL A 130 -29.44 -7.69 6.38
C VAL A 130 -29.26 -8.96 5.53
N ASN A 131 -29.29 -8.82 4.21
CA ASN A 131 -29.01 -9.95 3.32
C ASN A 131 -27.48 -10.12 3.24
N VAL A 132 -26.94 -11.22 3.77
CA VAL A 132 -25.50 -11.49 3.77
C VAL A 132 -25.20 -12.76 2.97
N GLY A 133 -24.35 -12.63 1.97
CA GLY A 133 -23.74 -13.71 1.21
C GLY A 133 -22.27 -13.92 1.61
N ILE A 134 -21.63 -14.90 0.96
CA ILE A 134 -20.20 -15.20 1.13
C ILE A 134 -19.51 -15.02 -0.21
N GLY A 135 -18.31 -14.44 -0.21
CA GLY A 135 -17.43 -14.32 -1.37
C GLY A 135 -15.99 -14.68 -1.00
N THR A 136 -15.17 -14.96 -2.00
CA THR A 136 -13.74 -15.32 -1.83
C THR A 136 -12.82 -14.11 -1.88
N ASP A 137 -13.30 -12.99 -2.46
CA ASP A 137 -12.45 -11.94 -3.03
C ASP A 137 -11.50 -12.49 -4.13
N GLY A 138 -10.50 -11.72 -4.54
CA GLY A 138 -9.51 -12.11 -5.54
C GLY A 138 -8.43 -13.08 -5.03
N PRO A 139 -7.83 -13.88 -5.94
CA PRO A 139 -6.82 -14.88 -5.56
C PRO A 139 -5.47 -14.30 -5.11
N ALA A 140 -5.29 -12.97 -5.14
CA ALA A 140 -4.12 -12.31 -4.57
C ALA A 140 -4.24 -12.06 -3.05
N SER A 141 -5.47 -12.03 -2.53
CA SER A 141 -5.80 -11.76 -1.12
C SER A 141 -6.48 -12.96 -0.45
N ASN A 142 -6.65 -14.10 -1.12
CA ASN A 142 -7.22 -15.32 -0.56
C ASN A 142 -6.18 -16.41 -0.18
N ASN A 143 -5.69 -17.28 -1.07
CA ASN A 143 -5.30 -17.09 -2.48
C ASN A 143 -5.87 -18.17 -3.44
N ASP A 144 -6.98 -18.81 -3.09
CA ASP A 144 -7.75 -19.65 -4.00
C ASP A 144 -9.16 -19.09 -4.23
N LEU A 145 -10.06 -19.90 -4.78
CA LEU A 145 -11.47 -19.57 -5.00
C LEU A 145 -12.39 -20.65 -4.41
N ASP A 146 -12.01 -21.25 -3.26
CA ASP A 146 -12.73 -22.34 -2.61
C ASP A 146 -13.89 -21.84 -1.73
N MET A 147 -15.09 -21.84 -2.29
CA MET A 147 -16.32 -21.49 -1.56
C MET A 147 -16.67 -22.46 -0.41
N VAL A 148 -16.19 -23.72 -0.42
CA VAL A 148 -16.39 -24.67 0.69
C VAL A 148 -15.54 -24.25 1.89
N GLU A 149 -14.31 -23.82 1.65
CA GLU A 149 -13.46 -23.23 2.67
C GLU A 149 -14.06 -21.93 3.22
N GLU A 150 -14.49 -21.00 2.36
CA GLU A 150 -15.09 -19.72 2.80
C GLU A 150 -16.33 -19.95 3.67
N MET A 151 -17.18 -20.92 3.32
CA MET A 151 -18.33 -21.33 4.15
C MET A 151 -17.89 -21.77 5.55
N ARG A 152 -16.95 -22.71 5.60
CA ARG A 152 -16.44 -23.24 6.86
C ARG A 152 -15.84 -22.13 7.72
N LEU A 153 -15.03 -21.28 7.09
CA LEU A 153 -14.32 -20.21 7.74
C LEU A 153 -15.29 -19.13 8.27
N ALA A 154 -16.28 -18.69 7.48
CA ALA A 154 -17.33 -17.78 7.93
C ALA A 154 -18.01 -18.28 9.22
N SER A 155 -18.35 -19.58 9.24
CA SER A 155 -19.02 -20.22 10.39
C SER A 155 -18.11 -20.30 11.63
N MET A 156 -16.81 -20.56 11.45
CA MET A 156 -15.85 -20.63 12.56
C MET A 156 -15.50 -19.25 13.10
N ILE A 157 -15.28 -18.26 12.23
CA ILE A 157 -15.00 -16.87 12.60
C ILE A 157 -16.16 -16.29 13.40
N ALA A 158 -17.40 -16.50 12.97
CA ALA A 158 -18.57 -15.98 13.68
C ALA A 158 -18.64 -16.50 15.13
N LYS A 159 -18.27 -17.76 15.38
CA LYS A 159 -18.20 -18.35 16.73
C LYS A 159 -17.04 -17.78 17.54
N ALA A 160 -15.86 -17.72 16.94
CA ALA A 160 -14.65 -17.24 17.62
C ALA A 160 -14.76 -15.77 18.01
N SER A 161 -15.24 -14.92 17.09
CA SER A 161 -15.36 -13.47 17.30
C SER A 161 -16.47 -13.10 18.30
N SER A 162 -17.55 -13.87 18.38
CA SER A 162 -18.65 -13.64 19.33
C SER A 162 -18.43 -14.28 20.70
N GLY A 163 -17.57 -15.30 20.80
CA GLY A 163 -17.47 -16.16 21.98
C GLY A 163 -18.65 -17.12 22.17
N ASP A 164 -19.57 -17.20 21.19
CA ASP A 164 -20.76 -18.06 21.23
C ASP A 164 -20.60 -19.23 20.25
N PRO A 165 -20.51 -20.49 20.72
CA PRO A 165 -20.38 -21.65 19.84
C PRO A 165 -21.63 -21.92 18.99
N THR A 166 -22.76 -21.29 19.30
CA THR A 166 -24.01 -21.42 18.55
C THR A 166 -24.14 -20.38 17.42
N ALA A 167 -23.25 -19.38 17.38
CA ALA A 167 -23.27 -18.36 16.34
C ALA A 167 -23.09 -18.96 14.94
N LEU A 168 -23.90 -18.49 14.00
CA LEU A 168 -23.93 -18.88 12.59
C LEU A 168 -23.90 -20.41 12.39
N PRO A 169 -25.01 -21.13 12.67
CA PRO A 169 -25.09 -22.57 12.51
C PRO A 169 -25.00 -23.01 11.04
N ALA A 170 -24.60 -24.26 10.82
CA ALA A 170 -24.26 -24.79 9.48
C ALA A 170 -25.35 -24.58 8.41
N ARG A 171 -26.63 -24.79 8.76
CA ARG A 171 -27.74 -24.55 7.83
C ARG A 171 -27.83 -23.09 7.37
N GLN A 172 -27.61 -22.14 8.29
CA GLN A 172 -27.60 -20.72 7.97
C GLN A 172 -26.36 -20.36 7.14
N THR A 173 -25.20 -20.95 7.44
CA THR A 173 -23.98 -20.81 6.62
C THR A 173 -24.21 -21.28 5.18
N LEU A 174 -24.83 -22.46 4.97
CA LEU A 174 -25.16 -22.93 3.63
C LEU A 174 -26.15 -21.99 2.92
N ALA A 175 -27.12 -21.43 3.66
CA ALA A 175 -28.05 -20.45 3.12
C ALA A 175 -27.32 -19.16 2.68
N MET A 176 -26.33 -18.66 3.44
CA MET A 176 -25.48 -17.54 3.05
C MET A 176 -24.74 -17.79 1.72
N ALA A 177 -24.21 -18.99 1.51
CA ALA A 177 -23.55 -19.34 0.26
C ALA A 177 -24.51 -19.63 -0.92
N THR A 178 -25.82 -19.74 -0.67
CA THR A 178 -26.81 -20.12 -1.69
C THR A 178 -27.98 -19.12 -1.75
N SER A 179 -29.09 -19.40 -1.06
CA SER A 179 -30.33 -18.62 -1.17
C SER A 179 -30.23 -17.19 -0.63
N MET A 180 -29.55 -16.98 0.49
CA MET A 180 -29.28 -15.65 1.04
C MET A 180 -28.21 -14.92 0.23
N GLY A 181 -27.20 -15.64 -0.30
CA GLY A 181 -26.23 -15.08 -1.24
C GLY A 181 -26.89 -14.56 -2.51
N ALA A 182 -27.76 -15.36 -3.13
CA ALA A 182 -28.56 -14.95 -4.27
C ALA A 182 -29.40 -13.70 -3.95
N LYS A 183 -29.95 -13.60 -2.74
CA LYS A 183 -30.69 -12.41 -2.30
C LYS A 183 -29.79 -11.20 -2.07
N ALA A 184 -28.58 -11.40 -1.53
CA ALA A 184 -27.59 -10.34 -1.35
C ALA A 184 -27.14 -9.75 -2.70
N VAL A 185 -27.04 -10.57 -3.75
CA VAL A 185 -26.70 -10.13 -5.10
C VAL A 185 -27.91 -9.80 -5.98
N HIS A 186 -29.12 -9.73 -5.41
CA HIS A 186 -30.38 -9.38 -6.09
C HIS A 186 -30.82 -10.34 -7.20
N MET A 187 -30.44 -11.62 -7.09
CA MET A 187 -30.74 -12.70 -8.04
C MET A 187 -31.59 -13.83 -7.44
N ASP A 188 -32.19 -13.64 -6.27
CA ASP A 188 -33.01 -14.66 -5.59
C ASP A 188 -34.29 -15.02 -6.35
N HIS A 189 -34.74 -14.22 -7.30
CA HIS A 189 -35.83 -14.58 -8.20
C HIS A 189 -35.41 -15.55 -9.32
N ILE A 190 -34.10 -15.72 -9.55
CA ILE A 190 -33.53 -16.52 -10.63
C ILE A 190 -32.88 -17.80 -10.11
N THR A 191 -32.14 -17.74 -9.00
CA THR A 191 -31.32 -18.86 -8.50
C THR A 191 -31.26 -18.93 -6.96
N GLY A 192 -30.35 -19.75 -6.43
CA GLY A 192 -30.03 -19.90 -5.01
C GLY A 192 -30.89 -20.90 -4.24
N SER A 193 -31.94 -21.46 -4.85
CA SER A 193 -32.77 -22.49 -4.21
C SER A 193 -33.45 -23.41 -5.24
N LEU A 194 -33.65 -24.68 -4.88
CA LEU A 194 -34.34 -25.67 -5.71
C LEU A 194 -35.87 -25.52 -5.59
N VAL A 195 -36.42 -24.57 -6.36
CA VAL A 195 -37.87 -24.28 -6.41
C VAL A 195 -38.31 -24.20 -7.86
N PRO A 196 -39.47 -24.78 -8.25
CA PRO A 196 -39.99 -24.66 -9.62
C PRO A 196 -40.05 -23.21 -10.09
N GLY A 197 -39.57 -22.95 -11.31
CA GLY A 197 -39.49 -21.63 -11.92
C GLY A 197 -38.12 -20.93 -11.81
N LYS A 198 -37.24 -21.40 -10.93
CA LYS A 198 -35.84 -20.94 -10.87
C LYS A 198 -34.93 -21.74 -11.82
N ARG A 199 -33.74 -21.21 -12.11
CA ARG A 199 -32.68 -21.90 -12.86
C ARG A 199 -32.26 -23.17 -12.12
N ALA A 200 -31.99 -24.20 -12.90
CA ALA A 200 -31.36 -25.43 -12.42
C ALA A 200 -29.84 -25.20 -12.29
N ASP A 201 -29.47 -24.44 -11.26
CA ASP A 201 -28.08 -24.22 -10.82
C ASP A 201 -27.82 -25.13 -9.62
N MET A 202 -27.00 -26.16 -9.80
CA MET A 202 -26.89 -27.26 -8.85
C MET A 202 -25.47 -27.81 -8.77
N ILE A 203 -25.11 -28.29 -7.59
CA ILE A 203 -23.90 -29.08 -7.36
C ILE A 203 -24.26 -30.40 -6.69
N LEU A 204 -23.44 -31.43 -6.91
CA LEU A 204 -23.49 -32.67 -6.16
C LEU A 204 -22.24 -32.78 -5.29
N ILE A 205 -22.42 -32.99 -3.98
CA ILE A 205 -21.34 -33.16 -3.01
C ILE A 205 -21.35 -34.61 -2.53
N ASP A 206 -20.28 -35.35 -2.80
CA ASP A 206 -20.09 -36.71 -2.28
C ASP A 206 -19.60 -36.66 -0.84
N ILE A 207 -20.51 -36.87 0.10
CA ILE A 207 -20.20 -36.92 1.54
C ILE A 207 -19.75 -38.30 2.03
N ASN A 208 -19.67 -39.31 1.16
CA ASN A 208 -19.22 -40.66 1.54
C ASN A 208 -17.69 -40.81 1.43
N LYS A 209 -16.96 -39.82 1.95
CA LYS A 209 -15.50 -39.80 1.99
C LYS A 209 -14.99 -40.16 3.37
N LEU A 210 -13.73 -40.62 3.44
CA LEU A 210 -13.08 -40.98 4.69
C LEU A 210 -13.06 -39.82 5.69
N HIS A 211 -12.73 -38.60 5.25
CA HIS A 211 -12.67 -37.41 6.12
C HIS A 211 -14.05 -36.90 6.56
N ASN A 212 -15.14 -37.39 5.96
CA ASN A 212 -16.52 -37.03 6.29
C ASN A 212 -17.28 -38.18 6.98
N SER A 213 -16.58 -39.28 7.30
CA SER A 213 -17.13 -40.46 7.97
C SER A 213 -16.73 -40.51 9.45
N PRO A 214 -17.56 -41.08 10.35
CA PRO A 214 -18.85 -41.73 10.09
C PRO A 214 -20.02 -40.73 9.93
N LYS A 215 -21.11 -41.18 9.30
CA LYS A 215 -22.38 -40.45 9.23
C LYS A 215 -23.24 -40.77 10.45
N PHE A 216 -23.77 -39.73 11.10
CA PHE A 216 -24.75 -39.86 12.18
C PHE A 216 -26.15 -39.56 11.65
N GLU A 217 -27.11 -40.46 11.87
CA GLU A 217 -28.48 -40.32 11.34
C GLU A 217 -29.51 -39.84 12.37
N ARG A 218 -29.07 -39.60 13.61
CA ARG A 218 -29.95 -39.20 14.72
C ARG A 218 -30.65 -37.86 14.46
N ASP A 219 -29.94 -36.91 13.86
CA ASP A 219 -30.40 -35.55 13.62
C ASP A 219 -30.37 -35.25 12.12
N GLN A 220 -31.53 -34.89 11.55
CA GLN A 220 -31.65 -34.56 10.13
C GLN A 220 -30.83 -33.32 9.76
N GLU A 221 -30.60 -32.40 10.71
CA GLU A 221 -29.78 -31.21 10.49
C GLU A 221 -28.27 -31.54 10.49
N GLY A 222 -27.89 -32.76 10.90
CA GLY A 222 -26.51 -33.24 10.90
C GLY A 222 -25.87 -33.26 9.51
N LEU A 223 -26.67 -33.34 8.44
CA LEU A 223 -26.18 -33.25 7.06
C LEU A 223 -25.53 -31.89 6.77
N TYR A 224 -26.09 -30.79 7.27
CA TYR A 224 -25.50 -29.46 7.08
C TYR A 224 -24.14 -29.37 7.78
N ALA A 225 -23.99 -30.01 8.94
CA ALA A 225 -22.70 -30.06 9.63
C ALA A 225 -21.65 -30.81 8.82
N GLN A 226 -22.02 -31.92 8.15
CA GLN A 226 -21.11 -32.63 7.25
C GLN A 226 -20.67 -31.75 6.07
N VAL A 227 -21.60 -31.02 5.46
CA VAL A 227 -21.31 -30.11 4.33
C VAL A 227 -20.43 -28.93 4.75
N ILE A 228 -20.68 -28.31 5.90
CA ILE A 228 -19.99 -27.07 6.29
C ILE A 228 -18.67 -27.35 7.03
N TYR A 229 -18.60 -28.37 7.87
CA TYR A 229 -17.45 -28.57 8.77
C TYR A 229 -16.51 -29.69 8.33
N ALA A 230 -16.93 -30.59 7.44
CA ALA A 230 -16.14 -31.76 7.05
C ALA A 230 -15.87 -31.86 5.55
N SER A 231 -16.81 -31.47 4.68
CA SER A 231 -16.62 -31.50 3.22
C SER A 231 -15.48 -30.60 2.75
N LYS A 232 -14.95 -30.94 1.58
CA LYS A 232 -13.93 -30.19 0.83
C LYS A 232 -14.46 -29.85 -0.56
N SER A 233 -13.88 -28.86 -1.23
CA SER A 233 -14.19 -28.56 -2.64
C SER A 233 -14.01 -29.77 -3.56
N THR A 234 -13.00 -30.60 -3.30
CA THR A 234 -12.75 -31.86 -4.03
C THR A 234 -13.86 -32.90 -3.89
N ASP A 235 -14.81 -32.71 -2.97
CA ASP A 235 -15.96 -33.60 -2.81
C ASP A 235 -17.09 -33.25 -3.78
N ILE A 236 -17.00 -32.11 -4.49
CA ILE A 236 -17.97 -31.72 -5.52
C ILE A 236 -17.69 -32.53 -6.79
N SER A 237 -18.60 -33.42 -7.16
CA SER A 237 -18.45 -34.32 -8.31
C SER A 237 -19.10 -33.77 -9.59
N ASP A 238 -20.23 -33.06 -9.44
CA ASP A 238 -21.04 -32.59 -10.57
C ASP A 238 -21.45 -31.13 -10.37
N MET A 239 -21.50 -30.38 -11.46
CA MET A 239 -21.98 -29.00 -11.48
C MET A 239 -22.87 -28.74 -12.70
N MET A 240 -24.01 -28.12 -12.46
CA MET A 240 -24.96 -27.69 -13.47
C MET A 240 -25.24 -26.19 -13.33
N VAL A 241 -25.29 -25.48 -14.45
CA VAL A 241 -25.75 -24.08 -14.52
C VAL A 241 -26.83 -23.97 -15.58
N ASN A 242 -27.97 -23.43 -15.19
CA ASN A 242 -29.15 -23.23 -16.02
C ASN A 242 -29.54 -24.48 -16.83
N GLY A 243 -29.55 -25.64 -16.18
CA GLY A 243 -29.92 -26.92 -16.81
C GLY A 243 -28.81 -27.59 -17.62
N LYS A 244 -27.62 -26.98 -17.73
CA LYS A 244 -26.49 -27.53 -18.49
C LYS A 244 -25.38 -28.01 -17.57
N TRP A 245 -24.93 -29.25 -17.77
CA TRP A 245 -23.79 -29.80 -17.04
C TRP A 245 -22.50 -29.10 -17.47
N LEU A 246 -21.77 -28.56 -16.51
CA LEU A 246 -20.44 -27.97 -16.70
C LEU A 246 -19.34 -28.88 -16.16
N MET A 247 -19.67 -29.72 -15.17
CA MET A 247 -18.79 -30.76 -14.62
C MET A 247 -19.59 -32.02 -14.32
N ARG A 248 -19.02 -33.20 -14.59
CA ARG A 248 -19.59 -34.52 -14.31
C ARG A 248 -18.49 -35.47 -13.85
N ASP A 249 -18.69 -36.18 -12.75
CA ASP A 249 -17.70 -37.13 -12.21
C ASP A 249 -16.28 -36.51 -12.11
N HIS A 250 -16.20 -35.26 -11.65
CA HIS A 250 -14.98 -34.42 -11.58
C HIS A 250 -14.34 -34.03 -12.91
N VAL A 251 -14.99 -34.29 -14.05
CA VAL A 251 -14.50 -33.89 -15.39
C VAL A 251 -15.21 -32.62 -15.85
N LEU A 252 -14.43 -31.55 -16.10
CA LEU A 252 -14.92 -30.31 -16.70
C LEU A 252 -15.32 -30.56 -18.17
N LEU A 253 -16.53 -30.13 -18.55
CA LEU A 253 -17.11 -30.38 -19.88
C LEU A 253 -17.00 -29.19 -20.84
N THR A 254 -16.55 -28.04 -20.35
CA THR A 254 -16.57 -26.77 -21.10
C THR A 254 -15.23 -26.04 -21.14
N LEU A 255 -14.22 -26.58 -20.45
CA LEU A 255 -12.89 -25.99 -20.32
C LEU A 255 -11.84 -27.09 -20.50
N ASP A 256 -10.71 -26.73 -21.10
CA ASP A 256 -9.51 -27.57 -21.16
C ASP A 256 -8.56 -27.13 -20.04
N GLU A 257 -8.52 -27.91 -18.96
CA GLU A 257 -7.72 -27.60 -17.77
C GLU A 257 -6.21 -27.55 -18.08
N ALA A 258 -5.72 -28.45 -18.95
CA ALA A 258 -4.31 -28.49 -19.31
C ALA A 258 -3.92 -27.24 -20.11
N GLN A 259 -4.77 -26.81 -21.05
CA GLN A 259 -4.55 -25.57 -21.79
C GLN A 259 -4.56 -24.34 -20.86
N LEU A 260 -5.54 -24.24 -19.95
CA LEU A 260 -5.63 -23.14 -19.00
C LEU A 260 -4.39 -23.04 -18.11
N MET A 261 -3.86 -24.18 -17.65
CA MET A 261 -2.64 -24.22 -16.86
C MET A 261 -1.41 -23.74 -17.66
N ASN A 262 -1.33 -24.10 -18.95
CA ASN A 262 -0.27 -23.61 -19.82
C ASN A 262 -0.37 -22.09 -20.04
N ASP A 263 -1.57 -21.58 -20.36
CA ASP A 263 -1.81 -20.15 -20.58
C ASP A 263 -1.50 -19.34 -19.31
N ALA A 264 -1.93 -19.82 -18.14
CA ALA A 264 -1.63 -19.19 -16.86
C ALA A 264 -0.11 -19.15 -16.58
N GLN A 265 0.61 -20.22 -16.95
CA GLN A 265 2.06 -20.28 -16.78
C GLN A 265 2.81 -19.31 -17.72
N GLU A 266 2.24 -18.98 -18.89
CA GLU A 266 2.77 -17.94 -19.77
C GLU A 266 2.63 -16.56 -19.13
N TYR A 267 1.45 -16.22 -18.60
CA TYR A 267 1.25 -14.97 -17.85
C TYR A 267 2.16 -14.89 -16.62
N ALA A 268 2.35 -15.99 -15.89
CA ALA A 268 3.26 -16.02 -14.75
C ALA A 268 4.69 -15.65 -15.15
N LYS A 269 5.19 -16.13 -16.31
CA LYS A 269 6.52 -15.75 -16.82
C LYS A 269 6.62 -14.26 -17.15
N GLU A 270 5.57 -13.68 -17.73
CA GLU A 270 5.54 -12.24 -18.04
C GLU A 270 5.53 -11.40 -16.76
N ILE A 271 4.71 -11.79 -15.78
CA ILE A 271 4.65 -11.15 -14.46
C ILE A 271 5.99 -11.28 -13.73
N ASP A 272 6.60 -12.47 -13.73
CA ASP A 272 7.92 -12.70 -13.13
C ASP A 272 8.99 -11.84 -13.79
N ALA A 273 9.01 -11.77 -15.13
CA ALA A 273 9.95 -10.92 -15.85
C ALA A 273 9.79 -9.44 -15.44
N PHE A 274 8.55 -8.95 -15.37
CA PHE A 274 8.24 -7.60 -14.91
C PHE A 274 8.66 -7.36 -13.46
N LEU A 275 8.36 -8.30 -12.55
CA LEU A 275 8.71 -8.18 -11.13
C LEU A 275 10.21 -8.26 -10.91
N ILE A 276 10.92 -9.16 -11.58
CA ILE A 276 12.38 -9.27 -11.51
C ILE A 276 13.05 -7.97 -11.98
N GLU A 277 12.59 -7.40 -13.10
CA GLU A 277 13.10 -6.10 -13.57
C GLU A 277 12.83 -4.99 -12.55
N ARG A 278 11.62 -4.96 -11.98
CA ARG A 278 11.20 -3.97 -10.99
C ARG A 278 11.94 -4.10 -9.66
N GLU A 279 12.13 -5.31 -9.15
CA GLU A 279 12.82 -5.58 -7.88
C GLU A 279 14.33 -5.31 -7.98
N GLN A 280 14.91 -5.50 -9.16
CA GLN A 280 16.27 -5.06 -9.42
C GLN A 280 16.38 -3.53 -9.49
N SER A 281 15.29 -2.79 -9.68
CA SER A 281 15.31 -1.33 -9.64
C SER A 281 15.14 -0.82 -8.21
N VAL A 282 16.24 -0.35 -7.62
CA VAL A 282 16.23 0.33 -6.30
C VAL A 282 15.25 1.50 -6.30
N LEU A 283 15.13 2.23 -7.41
CA LEU A 283 14.15 3.30 -7.57
C LEU A 283 12.72 2.77 -7.50
N SER A 284 12.42 1.67 -8.18
CA SER A 284 11.07 1.10 -8.18
C SER A 284 10.70 0.53 -6.80
N LYS A 285 11.67 -0.08 -6.11
CA LYS A 285 11.58 -0.49 -4.70
C LYS A 285 11.32 0.71 -3.77
N LEU A 286 12.01 1.83 -3.99
CA LEU A 286 11.83 3.07 -3.23
C LEU A 286 10.43 3.70 -3.46
N VAL A 287 9.97 3.75 -4.71
CA VAL A 287 8.63 4.24 -5.07
C VAL A 287 7.55 3.39 -4.39
N ALA A 288 7.73 2.07 -4.36
CA ALA A 288 6.75 1.15 -3.78
C ALA A 288 6.57 1.32 -2.26
N ILE A 289 7.62 1.61 -1.49
CA ILE A 289 7.51 1.75 -0.03
C ILE A 289 7.05 3.14 0.41
N GLY A 290 7.45 4.20 -0.30
CA GLY A 290 7.30 5.55 0.23
C GLY A 290 6.83 6.61 -0.76
N GLY A 291 6.23 6.20 -1.89
CA GLY A 291 5.62 7.14 -2.85
C GLY A 291 6.61 8.17 -3.39
N ALA A 292 7.83 7.72 -3.73
CA ALA A 292 8.98 8.57 -3.92
C ALA A 292 8.69 9.80 -4.81
N MET A 293 8.99 10.99 -4.28
CA MET A 293 8.89 12.23 -5.04
C MET A 293 10.24 12.49 -5.73
N GLN A 294 10.20 12.72 -7.04
CA GLN A 294 11.35 13.20 -7.79
C GLN A 294 11.51 14.71 -7.53
N GLU A 295 12.64 15.11 -6.96
CA GLU A 295 13.07 16.51 -6.96
C GLU A 295 14.37 16.62 -7.77
N GLU A 296 14.31 17.30 -8.91
CA GLU A 296 15.52 17.78 -9.58
C GLU A 296 16.00 19.03 -8.84
N SER A 297 16.99 18.86 -7.95
CA SER A 297 17.64 19.97 -7.28
C SER A 297 19.10 20.06 -7.72
N PHE A 298 19.46 21.14 -8.39
CA PHE A 298 20.86 21.50 -8.59
C PHE A 298 21.38 22.15 -7.29
N GLU A 299 22.55 21.73 -6.81
CA GLU A 299 23.17 22.25 -5.59
C GLU A 299 24.66 22.43 -5.83
N VAL A 300 25.19 23.60 -5.48
CA VAL A 300 26.64 23.84 -5.38
C VAL A 300 27.05 23.72 -3.93
N GLN A 301 28.17 23.07 -3.67
CA GLN A 301 28.68 22.83 -2.33
C GLN A 301 30.21 22.78 -2.30
N ALA A 302 30.78 23.22 -1.19
CA ALA A 302 32.20 23.10 -0.88
C ALA A 302 32.39 22.73 0.59
N LYS A 303 33.36 21.86 0.89
CA LYS A 303 33.70 21.41 2.23
C LYS A 303 35.16 21.70 2.52
N VAL A 304 35.47 22.33 3.63
CA VAL A 304 36.85 22.61 4.06
C VAL A 304 37.08 22.02 5.42
N ARG A 305 38.21 21.32 5.62
CA ARG A 305 38.61 20.88 6.95
C ARG A 305 38.98 22.08 7.81
N ILE A 306 38.42 22.16 9.01
CA ILE A 306 38.68 23.24 9.95
C ILE A 306 39.28 22.70 11.25
N PRO A 307 40.25 23.39 11.86
CA PRO A 307 40.85 22.94 13.11
C PRO A 307 39.98 23.25 14.34
N ASP A 308 39.15 24.29 14.27
CA ASP A 308 38.38 24.80 15.41
C ASP A 308 36.99 25.31 14.95
N PRO A 309 35.92 24.54 15.21
CA PRO A 309 34.54 24.91 14.89
C PRO A 309 34.10 26.25 15.50
N ASP A 310 34.55 26.58 16.72
CA ASP A 310 34.05 27.74 17.46
C ASP A 310 34.54 29.06 16.85
N LYS A 311 35.67 29.05 16.15
CA LYS A 311 36.14 30.21 15.38
C LYS A 311 35.19 30.53 14.23
N ILE A 312 34.74 29.50 13.51
CA ILE A 312 33.80 29.69 12.41
C ILE A 312 32.45 30.17 12.94
N ILE A 313 31.97 29.60 14.05
CA ILE A 313 30.72 30.04 14.69
C ILE A 313 30.80 31.53 15.07
N LYS A 314 31.90 31.97 15.69
CA LYS A 314 32.09 33.39 16.03
C LYS A 314 32.19 34.29 14.80
N ALA A 315 32.74 33.79 13.69
CA ALA A 315 32.81 34.55 12.44
C ALA A 315 31.43 34.76 11.80
N LEU A 316 30.45 33.90 12.09
CA LEU A 316 29.07 34.08 11.63
C LEU A 316 28.35 35.27 12.30
N ASP A 317 28.84 35.74 13.45
CA ASP A 317 28.29 36.90 14.17
C ASP A 317 28.86 38.24 13.65
N GLN A 318 29.73 38.23 12.63
CA GLN A 318 30.29 39.45 12.04
C GLN A 318 29.28 40.17 11.13
N ASP A 319 29.40 41.50 11.05
CA ASP A 319 28.58 42.31 10.14
C ASP A 319 28.74 41.85 8.68
N GLY A 320 27.62 41.48 8.04
CA GLY A 320 27.58 41.02 6.64
C GLY A 320 26.93 39.66 6.41
N VAL A 321 26.63 38.91 7.47
CA VAL A 321 25.92 37.63 7.42
C VAL A 321 24.61 37.72 8.22
N ASP A 322 23.48 37.57 7.54
CA ASP A 322 22.17 37.54 8.20
C ASP A 322 21.76 36.10 8.50
N ILE A 323 21.71 35.72 9.78
CA ILE A 323 21.28 34.37 10.20
C ILE A 323 19.75 34.31 10.23
N ILE A 324 19.17 33.48 9.35
CA ILE A 324 17.72 33.25 9.27
C ILE A 324 17.29 32.25 10.34
N TYR A 325 17.99 31.11 10.45
CA TYR A 325 17.76 30.14 11.52
C TYR A 325 18.98 29.24 11.76
N THR A 326 19.03 28.66 12.96
CA THR A 326 20.03 27.66 13.34
C THR A 326 19.36 26.37 13.80
N ARG A 327 19.97 25.23 13.49
CA ARG A 327 19.55 23.90 13.94
C ARG A 327 20.77 23.04 14.27
N HIS A 328 20.59 22.13 15.24
CA HIS A 328 21.62 21.19 15.65
C HIS A 328 21.05 19.78 15.52
N TYR A 329 21.79 18.90 14.87
CA TYR A 329 21.43 17.50 14.68
C TYR A 329 22.59 16.60 15.00
N HIS A 330 22.28 15.43 15.52
CA HIS A 330 23.11 14.26 15.34
C HIS A 330 22.61 13.51 14.10
N GLU A 331 23.44 13.36 13.06
CA GLU A 331 23.07 12.68 11.80
C GLU A 331 23.73 11.29 11.76
N TYR A 332 22.90 10.25 11.61
CA TYR A 332 23.32 8.88 11.28
C TYR A 332 22.98 8.59 9.82
N ASP A 333 23.98 8.47 8.95
CA ASP A 333 23.81 8.10 7.55
C ASP A 333 24.33 6.67 7.32
N THR A 334 23.47 5.76 6.84
CA THR A 334 23.88 4.44 6.33
C THR A 334 23.73 4.43 4.81
N TYR A 335 24.82 4.18 4.09
CA TYR A 335 24.86 4.14 2.63
C TYR A 335 24.89 2.71 2.10
N PHE A 336 23.84 2.33 1.39
CA PHE A 336 23.68 1.05 0.71
C PHE A 336 24.20 1.11 -0.73
N SER A 337 25.15 0.22 -1.05
CA SER A 337 25.66 0.02 -2.41
C SER A 337 25.12 -1.28 -3.01
N PHE A 338 24.94 -1.31 -4.33
CA PHE A 338 24.35 -2.43 -5.07
C PHE A 338 25.27 -2.87 -6.23
N ASP A 339 25.19 -4.14 -6.65
CA ASP A 339 26.10 -4.77 -7.63
C ASP A 339 26.11 -4.10 -9.00
N LYS A 340 24.97 -3.58 -9.47
CA LYS A 340 24.89 -2.98 -10.81
C LYS A 340 25.25 -1.50 -10.72
N LYS A 341 26.32 -1.10 -11.42
CA LYS A 341 26.80 0.30 -11.53
C LYS A 341 25.73 1.35 -11.91
N LYS A 342 24.57 0.94 -12.43
CA LYS A 342 23.46 1.81 -12.81
C LYS A 342 22.39 2.04 -11.73
N GLN A 343 22.44 1.31 -10.60
CA GLN A 343 21.40 1.37 -9.54
C GLN A 343 21.54 2.57 -8.58
N GLY A 344 22.63 3.35 -8.66
CA GLY A 344 22.87 4.47 -7.75
C GLY A 344 23.28 4.05 -6.34
N LEU A 345 23.23 4.98 -5.41
CA LEU A 345 23.54 4.76 -4.00
C LEU A 345 22.32 5.14 -3.16
N LEU A 346 21.80 4.22 -2.34
CA LEU A 346 20.68 4.52 -1.45
C LEU A 346 21.22 4.92 -0.07
N ARG A 347 20.78 6.06 0.45
CA ARG A 347 21.12 6.52 1.79
C ARG A 347 19.91 6.44 2.70
N TYR A 348 20.00 5.68 3.77
CA TYR A 348 19.15 5.83 4.94
C TYR A 348 19.77 6.89 5.86
N ARG A 349 18.97 7.85 6.29
CA ARG A 349 19.37 8.91 7.21
C ARG A 349 18.42 9.00 8.38
N GLU A 350 18.99 9.10 9.57
CA GLU A 350 18.27 9.44 10.79
C GLU A 350 18.84 10.75 11.35
N ASP A 351 17.99 11.78 11.44
CA ASP A 351 18.33 13.07 12.04
C ASP A 351 17.75 13.12 13.46
N GLU A 352 18.59 13.13 14.50
CA GLU A 352 18.19 13.43 15.87
C GLU A 352 18.33 14.93 16.16
N PHE A 353 17.21 15.62 16.38
CA PHE A 353 17.20 17.07 16.61
C PHE A 353 17.58 17.38 18.05
N ILE A 354 18.69 18.09 18.23
CA ILE A 354 19.22 18.42 19.57
C ILE A 354 18.65 19.76 20.04
N GLY A 355 18.00 19.72 21.20
CA GLY A 355 17.42 20.86 21.91
C GLY A 355 18.48 21.70 22.63
N ARG A 356 18.06 22.82 23.21
CA ARG A 356 18.97 23.78 23.87
C ARG A 356 19.65 23.21 25.12
N LYS A 357 19.12 22.17 25.74
CA LYS A 357 19.70 21.50 26.91
C LYS A 357 20.43 20.21 26.54
N GLY A 358 20.62 19.93 25.25
CA GLY A 358 21.25 18.70 24.76
C GLY A 358 20.31 17.50 24.67
N GLU A 359 19.01 17.70 24.83
CA GLU A 359 17.98 16.67 24.74
C GLU A 359 17.57 16.38 23.29
N ILE A 360 17.24 15.13 22.96
CA ILE A 360 16.66 14.79 21.66
C ILE A 360 15.20 15.21 21.66
N THR A 361 14.85 16.14 20.76
CA THR A 361 13.51 16.73 20.65
C THR A 361 12.64 16.04 19.61
N ASN A 362 13.26 15.50 18.56
CA ASN A 362 12.57 14.81 17.47
C ASN A 362 13.57 13.91 16.74
N VAL A 363 13.06 12.84 16.12
CA VAL A 363 13.84 11.94 15.25
C VAL A 363 13.16 11.88 13.89
N ARG A 364 13.95 12.06 12.83
CA ARG A 364 13.43 12.02 11.45
C ARG A 364 14.23 11.10 10.55
N GLY A 365 13.58 10.03 10.09
CA GLY A 365 14.09 9.12 9.09
C GLY A 365 13.84 9.61 7.65
N ARG A 366 14.82 9.42 6.75
CA ARG A 366 14.67 9.68 5.31
C ARG A 366 15.50 8.71 4.46
N LEU A 367 14.90 8.19 3.40
CA LEU A 367 15.59 7.51 2.31
C LEU A 367 15.92 8.50 1.20
N THR A 368 17.13 8.42 0.66
CA THR A 368 17.57 9.22 -0.50
C THR A 368 18.29 8.33 -1.49
N LEU A 369 17.70 8.10 -2.66
CA LEU A 369 18.41 7.49 -3.77
C LEU A 369 19.20 8.57 -4.50
N VAL A 370 20.51 8.41 -4.52
CA VAL A 370 21.45 9.32 -5.15
C VAL A 370 21.82 8.78 -6.52
N GLY A 371 21.46 9.51 -7.58
CA GLY A 371 21.76 9.16 -8.97
C GLY A 371 23.25 9.14 -9.32
N VAL A 372 23.58 8.49 -10.44
CA VAL A 372 24.96 8.20 -10.88
C VAL A 372 25.61 9.37 -11.64
N THR A 373 24.84 10.35 -12.10
CA THR A 373 25.32 11.34 -13.07
C THR A 373 26.11 12.48 -12.42
N ARG A 374 27.42 12.55 -12.71
CA ARG A 374 28.23 13.78 -12.60
C ARG A 374 28.28 14.43 -13.98
N GLU A 375 27.65 15.59 -14.17
CA GLU A 375 27.74 16.36 -15.42
C GLU A 375 28.84 17.43 -15.29
N ALA A 376 30.07 17.02 -15.62
CA ALA A 376 31.28 17.85 -15.76
C ALA A 376 31.89 18.49 -14.49
N SER A 377 33.21 18.69 -14.52
CA SER A 377 34.02 19.48 -13.58
C SER A 377 34.52 20.73 -14.31
N PHE A 378 34.22 21.93 -13.80
CA PHE A 378 34.73 23.19 -14.35
C PHE A 378 36.06 23.59 -13.67
N GLU A 379 36.78 24.58 -14.23
CA GLU A 379 38.10 25.06 -13.75
C GLU A 379 38.12 25.54 -12.28
N ARG A 380 36.96 25.67 -11.62
CA ARG A 380 36.79 25.94 -10.18
C ARG A 380 35.91 24.91 -9.46
N ASP A 381 35.98 23.66 -9.89
CA ASP A 381 35.50 22.48 -9.16
C ASP A 381 34.00 22.52 -8.75
N VAL A 382 33.16 23.17 -9.56
CA VAL A 382 31.71 23.25 -9.35
C VAL A 382 31.05 21.93 -9.74
N MET A 383 30.45 21.23 -8.77
CA MET A 383 29.68 20.02 -9.02
C MET A 383 28.28 20.39 -9.56
N LEU A 384 27.95 19.98 -10.78
CA LEU A 384 26.61 20.02 -11.35
C LEU A 384 26.07 18.57 -11.50
N SER A 385 24.83 18.38 -11.01
CA SER A 385 24.00 17.16 -11.07
C SER A 385 24.10 16.14 -9.91
N ARG A 386 22.91 15.84 -9.34
CA ARG A 386 22.44 14.53 -8.82
C ARG A 386 20.90 14.58 -8.79
N SER A 387 20.22 13.83 -9.66
CA SER A 387 18.80 13.52 -9.43
C SER A 387 18.69 12.77 -8.10
N ARG A 388 17.89 13.31 -7.17
CA ARG A 388 17.65 12.71 -5.86
C ARG A 388 16.18 12.31 -5.77
N TYR A 389 15.94 11.05 -5.46
CA TYR A 389 14.60 10.56 -5.13
C TYR A 389 14.50 10.43 -3.62
N TYR A 390 13.47 11.04 -3.05
CA TYR A 390 13.24 11.04 -1.62
C TYR A 390 12.04 10.19 -1.28
N ALA A 391 12.15 9.44 -0.18
CA ALA A 391 11.02 8.79 0.47
C ALA A 391 11.15 8.92 1.99
N PRO A 392 10.04 9.04 2.73
CA PRO A 392 10.07 8.97 4.19
C PRO A 392 10.59 7.59 4.63
N ALA A 393 11.43 7.56 5.66
CA ALA A 393 11.88 6.30 6.26
C ALA A 393 11.04 6.02 7.51
N ILE A 394 9.95 5.25 7.34
CA ILE A 394 8.98 4.92 8.39
C ILE A 394 9.20 3.55 9.03
N HIS A 395 10.13 2.75 8.49
CA HIS A 395 10.50 1.45 9.02
C HIS A 395 11.91 1.48 9.64
N SER A 396 12.25 0.42 10.37
CA SER A 396 13.58 0.30 10.98
C SER A 396 14.68 0.12 9.93
N LEU A 397 15.92 0.49 10.28
CA LEU A 397 17.09 0.21 9.43
C LEU A 397 17.20 -1.27 9.05
N ARG A 398 16.86 -2.19 9.96
CA ARG A 398 16.85 -3.63 9.70
C ARG A 398 15.90 -4.01 8.57
N PHE A 399 14.67 -3.48 8.59
CA PHE A 399 13.71 -3.70 7.51
C PHE A 399 14.29 -3.27 6.17
N TYR A 400 14.95 -2.12 6.10
CA TYR A 400 15.54 -1.64 4.85
C TYR A 400 16.71 -2.49 4.36
N ARG A 401 17.51 -3.07 5.26
CA ARG A 401 18.55 -4.04 4.88
C ARG A 401 17.95 -5.28 4.24
N GLU A 402 16.91 -5.84 4.86
CA GLU A 402 16.21 -7.04 4.36
C GLU A 402 15.45 -6.74 3.05
N TYR A 403 14.89 -5.55 2.89
CA TYR A 403 14.12 -5.19 1.70
C TYR A 403 15.00 -4.86 0.47
N PHE A 404 16.07 -4.09 0.68
CA PHE A 404 16.92 -3.63 -0.41
C PHE A 404 18.08 -4.58 -0.73
N GLU A 405 18.47 -5.46 0.20
CA GLU A 405 19.54 -6.45 0.03
C GLU A 405 20.84 -5.84 -0.52
N PRO A 406 21.45 -4.86 0.16
CA PRO A 406 22.67 -4.22 -0.32
C PRO A 406 23.87 -5.17 -0.29
N VAL A 407 24.81 -4.99 -1.23
CA VAL A 407 26.04 -5.79 -1.27
C VAL A 407 27.12 -5.27 -0.33
N SER A 408 27.04 -3.98 0.03
CA SER A 408 27.89 -3.38 1.05
C SER A 408 27.24 -2.14 1.65
N GLU A 409 27.64 -1.83 2.89
CA GLU A 409 27.17 -0.69 3.66
C GLU A 409 28.36 0.16 4.12
N ILE A 410 28.16 1.48 4.19
CA ILE A 410 29.10 2.40 4.86
C ILE A 410 28.29 3.30 5.77
N ASP A 411 28.63 3.30 7.05
CA ASP A 411 28.04 4.18 8.04
C ASP A 411 28.86 5.45 8.19
N ILE A 412 28.17 6.59 8.29
CA ILE A 412 28.73 7.89 8.61
C ILE A 412 27.92 8.52 9.74
N GLU A 413 28.58 8.76 10.85
CA GLU A 413 28.00 9.45 12.01
C GLU A 413 28.64 10.83 12.15
N LYS A 414 27.81 11.85 12.37
CA LYS A 414 28.33 13.20 12.58
C LYS A 414 27.41 14.08 13.42
N ASP A 415 28.03 14.99 14.14
CA ASP A 415 27.35 16.11 14.80
C ASP A 415 27.34 17.31 13.85
N ARG A 416 26.17 17.90 13.61
CA ARG A 416 25.97 19.00 12.66
C ARG A 416 25.30 20.20 13.31
N LYS A 417 25.98 21.36 13.25
CA LYS A 417 25.36 22.67 13.46
C LYS A 417 25.09 23.34 12.11
N ARG A 418 23.81 23.46 11.74
CA ARG A 418 23.36 24.09 10.49
C ARG A 418 22.86 25.49 10.73
N PHE A 419 23.34 26.42 9.92
CA PHE A 419 22.89 27.79 9.83
C PHE A 419 22.31 28.02 8.45
N LYS A 420 21.08 28.52 8.37
CA LYS A 420 20.54 29.12 7.15
C LYS A 420 20.86 30.61 7.24
N ILE A 421 21.57 31.11 6.25
CA ILE A 421 21.99 32.51 6.21
C ILE A 421 21.64 33.16 4.88
N GLN A 422 21.69 34.49 4.87
CA GLN A 422 21.75 35.30 3.66
C GLN A 422 23.10 36.06 3.65
N TYR A 423 23.83 35.93 2.54
CA TYR A 423 25.11 36.62 2.31
C TYR A 423 25.05 37.30 0.95
N LYS A 424 25.25 38.63 0.93
CA LYS A 424 25.13 39.46 -0.29
C LYS A 424 23.83 39.23 -1.08
N GLY A 425 22.71 39.06 -0.37
CA GLY A 425 21.39 38.82 -0.98
C GLY A 425 21.18 37.41 -1.54
N VAL A 426 22.13 36.48 -1.30
CA VAL A 426 22.01 35.08 -1.70
C VAL A 426 21.91 34.17 -0.47
N ASP A 427 21.02 33.21 -0.57
CA ASP A 427 20.72 32.24 0.46
C ASP A 427 21.73 31.08 0.48
N PHE A 428 22.34 30.83 1.64
CA PHE A 428 23.27 29.71 1.86
C PHE A 428 22.89 28.87 3.07
N TYR A 429 23.29 27.60 3.02
CA TYR A 429 23.37 26.73 4.18
C TYR A 429 24.83 26.56 4.56
N ILE A 430 25.15 26.87 5.81
CA ILE A 430 26.44 26.59 6.41
C ILE A 430 26.25 25.45 7.39
N ASN A 431 27.00 24.36 7.21
CA ASN A 431 27.04 23.24 8.14
C ASN A 431 28.44 23.16 8.74
N ILE A 432 28.50 23.20 10.06
CA ILE A 432 29.71 22.89 10.81
C ILE A 432 29.54 21.47 11.30
N ASP A 433 30.28 20.56 10.68
CA ASP A 433 30.15 19.13 10.85
C ASP A 433 31.36 18.57 11.58
N THR A 434 31.12 17.76 12.61
CA THR A 434 32.14 16.92 13.25
C THR A 434 31.88 15.49 12.86
N LEU A 435 32.75 14.89 12.04
CA LEU A 435 32.59 13.48 11.68
C LEU A 435 33.11 12.62 12.83
N ILE A 436 32.22 11.81 13.40
CA ILE A 436 32.47 10.96 14.57
C ILE A 436 32.86 9.55 14.13
N ASN A 437 32.16 9.02 13.13
CA ASN A 437 32.44 7.71 12.55
C ASN A 437 32.44 7.79 11.02
N PRO A 438 33.57 7.53 10.34
CA PRO A 438 34.91 7.50 10.91
C PRO A 438 35.33 8.90 11.42
N ASP A 439 36.16 8.95 12.46
CA ASP A 439 36.71 10.21 12.95
C ASP A 439 37.61 10.85 11.88
N LEU A 440 37.10 11.92 11.29
CA LEU A 440 37.77 12.73 10.29
C LEU A 440 37.90 14.19 10.75
N GLY A 441 37.62 14.49 12.02
CA GLY A 441 37.62 15.85 12.55
C GLY A 441 36.50 16.74 12.01
N HIS A 442 36.76 18.04 11.95
CA HIS A 442 35.74 19.05 11.69
C HIS A 442 35.78 19.59 10.25
N PHE A 443 34.61 19.89 9.72
CA PHE A 443 34.41 20.43 8.39
C PHE A 443 33.46 21.64 8.42
N LEU A 444 33.79 22.64 7.62
CA LEU A 444 32.90 23.69 7.19
C LEU A 444 32.34 23.32 5.81
N GLU A 445 31.04 23.04 5.72
CA GLU A 445 30.32 22.83 4.47
C GLU A 445 29.46 24.06 4.16
N VAL A 446 29.69 24.70 3.02
CA VAL A 446 28.83 25.78 2.51
C VAL A 446 28.13 25.27 1.26
N LYS A 447 26.81 25.43 1.19
CA LYS A 447 26.01 24.95 0.06
C LYS A 447 24.81 25.83 -0.27
N SER A 448 24.42 25.85 -1.54
CA SER A 448 23.23 26.57 -2.02
C SER A 448 22.58 25.84 -3.20
N ARG A 449 21.26 25.96 -3.32
CA ARG A 449 20.49 25.43 -4.46
C ARG A 449 20.68 26.33 -5.67
N THR A 450 20.70 25.78 -6.87
CA THR A 450 20.85 26.54 -8.12
C THR A 450 19.79 26.16 -9.14
N TRP A 451 19.60 27.02 -10.15
CA TRP A 451 18.58 26.85 -11.19
C TRP A 451 19.11 27.08 -12.62
N SER A 452 20.34 27.56 -12.76
CA SER A 452 21.03 27.65 -14.04
C SER A 452 22.54 27.49 -13.85
N ARG A 453 23.25 27.30 -14.96
CA ARG A 453 24.72 27.22 -14.96
C ARG A 453 25.38 28.53 -14.54
N GLU A 454 24.88 29.67 -15.04
CA GLU A 454 25.37 31.00 -14.64
C GLU A 454 25.16 31.26 -13.14
N ASP A 455 24.01 30.85 -12.59
CA ASP A 455 23.71 30.94 -11.16
C ASP A 455 24.64 30.04 -10.33
N ALA A 456 25.02 28.86 -10.85
CA ALA A 456 25.99 27.98 -10.21
C ALA A 456 27.40 28.57 -10.19
N GLU A 457 27.86 29.20 -11.27
CA GLU A 457 29.17 29.86 -11.33
C GLU A 457 29.25 31.06 -10.37
N LEU A 458 28.18 31.86 -10.30
CA LEU A 458 28.06 32.97 -9.36
C LEU A 458 28.09 32.46 -7.91
N LYS A 459 27.23 31.50 -7.57
CA LYS A 459 27.15 30.94 -6.21
C LYS A 459 28.43 30.22 -5.79
N SER A 460 29.12 29.56 -6.72
CA SER A 460 30.41 28.94 -6.41
C SER A 460 31.47 29.99 -6.06
N SER A 461 31.48 31.13 -6.77
CA SER A 461 32.40 32.22 -6.45
C SER A 461 32.08 32.85 -5.10
N LEU A 462 30.79 33.02 -4.78
CA LEU A 462 30.35 33.49 -3.46
C LEU A 462 30.63 32.49 -2.33
N ILE A 463 30.59 31.18 -2.60
CA ILE A 463 30.97 30.14 -1.63
C ILE A 463 32.44 30.25 -1.27
N ALA A 464 33.33 30.39 -2.25
CA ALA A 464 34.76 30.56 -1.99
C ALA A 464 35.01 31.83 -1.15
N GLU A 465 34.39 32.94 -1.52
CA GLU A 465 34.49 34.20 -0.78
C GLU A 465 33.96 34.06 0.66
N LEU A 466 32.83 33.38 0.84
CA LEU A 466 32.22 33.16 2.16
C LEU A 466 33.07 32.25 3.04
N ILE A 467 33.74 31.24 2.46
CA ILE A 467 34.69 30.38 3.18
C ILE A 467 35.88 31.21 3.70
N GLU A 468 36.44 32.07 2.85
CA GLU A 468 37.53 32.99 3.24
C GLU A 468 37.08 33.99 4.31
N PHE A 469 35.89 34.58 4.14
CA PHE A 469 35.28 35.48 5.10
C PHE A 469 35.15 34.86 6.49
N LEU A 470 34.79 33.57 6.54
CA LEU A 470 34.66 32.82 7.79
C LEU A 470 36.00 32.38 8.39
N GLY A 471 37.13 32.68 7.73
CA GLY A 471 38.47 32.39 8.21
C GLY A 471 38.99 30.99 7.86
N ALA A 472 38.41 30.33 6.84
CA ALA A 472 38.89 29.08 6.28
C ALA A 472 39.49 29.30 4.87
N SER A 473 40.38 28.41 4.42
CA SER A 473 41.00 28.54 3.09
C SER A 473 40.17 27.83 2.02
N SER A 474 39.72 28.57 1.00
CA SER A 474 39.00 28.02 -0.15
C SER A 474 39.88 27.17 -1.07
N ASP A 475 41.22 27.35 -1.05
CA ASP A 475 42.15 26.56 -1.87
C ASP A 475 42.20 25.08 -1.49
N MET A 476 41.75 24.75 -0.27
CA MET A 476 41.69 23.39 0.27
C MET A 476 40.27 22.81 0.23
N ALA A 477 39.35 23.42 -0.51
CA ALA A 477 37.96 22.98 -0.58
C ALA A 477 37.81 21.67 -1.36
N GLU A 478 37.14 20.70 -0.73
CA GLU A 478 36.70 19.46 -1.36
C GLU A 478 35.22 19.53 -1.72
N THR A 479 34.90 19.20 -2.97
CA THR A 479 33.54 19.29 -3.55
C THR A 479 32.79 17.96 -3.50
N HIS A 480 33.47 16.91 -3.04
CA HIS A 480 32.96 15.56 -2.92
C HIS A 480 31.94 15.46 -1.76
N ASP A 481 30.99 14.53 -1.87
CA ASP A 481 30.10 14.19 -0.75
C ASP A 481 30.87 13.44 0.34
N TYR A 482 30.42 13.50 1.60
CA TYR A 482 31.11 12.83 2.72
C TYR A 482 31.35 11.34 2.48
N ILE A 483 30.44 10.64 1.80
CA ILE A 483 30.63 9.23 1.43
C ILE A 483 31.85 9.00 0.52
N GLU A 484 32.17 9.93 -0.36
CA GLU A 484 33.34 9.84 -1.24
C GLU A 484 34.62 10.15 -0.45
N ILE A 485 34.58 11.12 0.46
CA ILE A 485 35.69 11.45 1.38
C ILE A 485 36.01 10.26 2.27
N VAL A 486 34.98 9.64 2.88
CA VAL A 486 35.10 8.44 3.71
C VAL A 486 35.60 7.25 2.90
N LYS A 487 35.08 7.02 1.69
CA LYS A 487 35.59 5.95 0.79
C LYS A 487 37.06 6.14 0.45
N LYS A 488 37.53 7.37 0.19
CA LYS A 488 38.96 7.66 -0.03
C LYS A 488 39.79 7.36 1.22
N TYR A 489 39.32 7.79 2.39
CA TYR A 489 39.98 7.55 3.66
C TYR A 489 40.12 6.04 3.98
N LEU A 490 39.03 5.28 3.83
CA LEU A 490 39.00 3.84 4.10
C LEU A 490 39.85 3.02 3.12
N LYS A 491 40.09 3.52 1.89
CA LYS A 491 41.01 2.88 0.92
C LYS A 491 42.48 3.15 1.21
N ASN A 492 42.79 4.24 1.90
CA ASN A 492 44.16 4.67 2.21
C ASN A 492 44.63 4.18 3.59
N LYS A 493 43.75 3.54 4.37
CA LYS A 493 44.07 2.70 5.53
C LYS A 493 44.27 1.27 5.06
#